data_AF-T1B2U8-F1
#
_entry.id   AF-T1B2U8-F1
#
_cell.length_a   1.000
_cell.length_b   1.000
_cell.length_c   1.000
_cell.angle_alpha   90.00
_cell.angle_beta   90.00
_cell.angle_gamma   90.00
#
_symmetry.space_group_name_H-M   'P 1'
#
loop_
_entity.id
_entity.type
_entity.pdbx_description
1 polymer ?
#
loop_
_entity_poly.entity_id
_entity_poly.type
_entity_poly.pdbx_seq_one_letter_code
_entity_poly.pdbx_strand_id
1 'polypeptide(L)'
;KVDGLAHVVFVRSIFAHARIVSIDTREAELFPGVIAVYRAEDLELPSHHAFFALNDKAIRPPLARGKVQFVGDPIVAIVANTKLAAVDAADLVEVEYEALEPLINAEDALSEGAETLYDGLDGNLAGGFRDDLGEGALEDADVVFRARLINQRVAVAPMEGNAILSIPSGSVTRLP
;
A
#
# COMPACT_ATOMS: atom_id res chain seq x y z
N LYS A 1 21.79 8.91 -19.88
CA LYS A 1 22.08 8.60 -18.45
C LYS A 1 22.11 9.92 -17.71
N VAL A 2 21.53 9.98 -16.52
CA VAL A 2 21.58 11.16 -15.66
C VAL A 2 22.81 11.03 -14.78
N ASP A 3 23.63 12.08 -14.72
CA ASP A 3 24.82 12.08 -13.86
C ASP A 3 24.40 12.13 -12.39
N GLY A 4 25.06 11.33 -11.56
CA GLY A 4 24.70 11.18 -10.13
C GLY A 4 23.37 10.47 -9.88
N LEU A 5 22.86 9.68 -10.84
CA LEU A 5 21.63 8.91 -10.65
C LEU A 5 21.74 7.96 -9.45
N ALA A 6 20.85 8.13 -8.48
CA ALA A 6 20.60 7.17 -7.41
C ALA A 6 19.40 6.28 -7.77
N HIS A 7 19.34 5.11 -7.14
CA HIS A 7 18.29 4.12 -7.32
C HIS A 7 17.55 3.91 -6.01
N VAL A 8 16.22 3.83 -6.08
CA VAL A 8 15.36 3.53 -4.94
C VAL A 8 14.83 2.11 -5.06
N VAL A 9 14.97 1.32 -4.01
CA VAL A 9 14.36 -0.01 -3.85
C VAL A 9 13.54 -0.01 -2.57
N PHE A 10 12.39 -0.66 -2.59
CA PHE A 10 11.50 -0.74 -1.43
C PHE A 10 11.57 -2.13 -0.83
N VAL A 11 11.80 -2.20 0.49
CA VAL A 11 11.49 -3.38 1.28
C VAL A 11 9.97 -3.43 1.43
N ARG A 12 9.39 -4.60 1.16
CA ARG A 12 7.94 -4.77 1.08
C ARG A 12 7.46 -5.89 1.98
N SER A 13 6.25 -5.75 2.49
CA SER A 13 5.59 -6.77 3.30
C SER A 13 5.45 -8.09 2.55
N ILE A 14 5.76 -9.18 3.24
CA ILE A 14 5.41 -10.55 2.82
C ILE A 14 4.07 -11.01 3.41
N PHE A 15 3.48 -10.23 4.33
CA PHE A 15 2.20 -10.51 4.99
C PHE A 15 1.07 -9.73 4.34
N ALA A 16 -0.10 -10.36 4.24
CA ALA A 16 -1.33 -9.71 3.79
C ALA A 16 -1.91 -8.77 4.86
N HIS A 17 -1.75 -9.11 6.14
CA HIS A 17 -2.14 -8.27 7.25
C HIS A 17 -1.28 -8.61 8.47
N ALA A 18 -0.61 -7.62 9.05
CA ALA A 18 0.21 -7.81 10.25
C ALA A 18 0.50 -6.47 10.92
N ARG A 19 0.72 -6.48 12.24
CA ARG A 19 1.37 -5.35 12.91
C ARG A 19 2.88 -5.44 12.72
N ILE A 20 3.50 -4.30 12.52
CA ILE A 20 4.96 -4.16 12.49
C ILE A 20 5.40 -3.99 13.95
N VAL A 21 6.09 -4.98 14.49
CA VAL A 21 6.63 -4.94 15.87
C VAL A 21 7.91 -4.13 15.90
N SER A 22 8.83 -4.39 14.96
CA SER A 22 10.11 -3.71 14.86
C SER A 22 10.66 -3.73 13.44
N ILE A 23 11.50 -2.74 13.11
CA ILE A 23 12.25 -2.65 11.85
C ILE A 23 13.72 -2.35 12.20
N ASP A 24 14.63 -3.20 11.74
CA ASP A 24 16.07 -3.00 11.83
C ASP A 24 16.67 -2.76 10.44
N THR A 25 17.31 -1.60 10.27
CA THR A 25 17.99 -1.20 9.03
C THR A 25 19.49 -0.99 9.19
N ARG A 26 20.06 -1.32 10.36
CA ARG A 26 21.45 -0.97 10.69
C ARG A 26 22.45 -1.55 9.69
N GLU A 27 22.26 -2.80 9.27
CA GLU A 27 23.15 -3.45 8.29
C GLU A 27 22.98 -2.84 6.89
N ALA A 28 21.74 -2.54 6.48
CA ALA A 28 21.45 -1.89 5.22
C ALA A 28 22.07 -0.49 5.12
N GLU A 29 22.03 0.30 6.21
CA GLU A 29 22.64 1.64 6.27
C GLU A 29 24.16 1.63 6.11
N LEU A 30 24.81 0.57 6.59
CA LEU A 30 26.27 0.40 6.48
C LEU A 30 26.70 -0.23 5.15
N PHE A 31 25.76 -0.64 4.30
CA PHE A 31 26.06 -1.35 3.07
C PHE A 31 26.78 -0.44 2.05
N PRO A 32 27.90 -0.89 1.43
CA PRO A 32 28.64 -0.08 0.47
C PRO A 32 27.78 0.45 -0.68
N GLY A 33 27.74 1.76 -0.83
CA GLY A 33 27.01 2.44 -1.89
C GLY A 33 25.58 2.86 -1.54
N VAL A 34 25.07 2.49 -0.36
CA VAL A 34 23.86 3.09 0.21
C VAL A 34 24.11 4.54 0.57
N ILE A 35 23.16 5.39 0.22
CA ILE A 35 23.18 6.84 0.43
C ILE A 35 22.25 7.21 1.59
N ALA A 36 21.07 6.57 1.64
CA ALA A 36 20.06 6.80 2.66
C ALA A 36 19.13 5.60 2.78
N VAL A 37 18.57 5.41 3.97
CA VAL A 37 17.51 4.47 4.27
C VAL A 37 16.39 5.26 4.95
N TYR A 38 15.16 5.14 4.45
CA TYR A 38 14.00 5.84 4.99
C TYR A 38 12.94 4.86 5.46
N ARG A 39 12.48 5.07 6.69
CA ARG A 39 11.32 4.44 7.32
C ARG A 39 10.15 5.41 7.29
N ALA A 40 8.96 4.95 7.66
CA ALA A 40 7.78 5.81 7.67
C ALA A 40 7.95 7.03 8.58
N GLU A 41 8.69 6.91 9.68
CA GLU A 41 8.94 7.97 10.67
C GLU A 41 9.87 9.07 10.12
N ASP A 42 10.74 8.74 9.17
CA ASP A 42 11.68 9.68 8.56
C ASP A 42 11.01 10.55 7.47
N LEU A 43 9.79 10.21 7.08
CA LEU A 43 9.04 10.89 6.02
C LEU A 43 8.01 11.86 6.60
N GLU A 44 8.24 13.15 6.40
CA GLU A 44 7.25 14.21 6.62
C GLU A 44 6.26 14.31 5.44
N LEU A 45 5.79 13.17 4.93
CA LEU A 45 4.89 13.09 3.79
C LEU A 45 3.47 12.72 4.25
N PRO A 46 2.43 13.38 3.72
CA PRO A 46 1.06 13.03 4.07
C PRO A 46 0.69 11.65 3.54
N SER A 47 -0.22 10.99 4.25
CA SER A 47 -0.94 9.83 3.71
C SER A 47 -1.70 10.23 2.45
N HIS A 48 -1.83 9.29 1.53
CA HIS A 48 -2.40 9.52 0.21
C HIS A 48 -3.44 8.44 -0.13
N HIS A 49 -4.31 8.77 -1.08
CA HIS A 49 -5.19 7.78 -1.70
C HIS A 49 -4.40 6.93 -2.68
N ALA A 50 -4.92 5.73 -2.94
CA ALA A 50 -4.39 4.84 -3.95
C ALA A 50 -4.51 5.45 -5.37
N PHE A 51 -5.63 5.19 -6.03
CA PHE A 51 -5.88 5.60 -7.41
C PHE A 51 -7.04 6.60 -7.51
N PHE A 52 -8.06 6.43 -6.66
CA PHE A 52 -9.18 7.35 -6.53
C PHE A 52 -9.43 7.67 -5.05
N ALA A 53 -9.85 8.90 -4.77
CA ALA A 53 -10.32 9.30 -3.45
C ALA A 53 -11.77 8.85 -3.28
N LEU A 54 -11.96 7.67 -2.67
CA LEU A 54 -13.29 7.13 -2.37
C LEU A 54 -13.78 7.58 -0.98
N ASN A 55 -12.84 7.69 -0.02
CA ASN A 55 -13.12 8.03 1.37
C ASN A 55 -11.86 8.60 2.02
N ASP A 56 -11.96 9.77 2.64
CA ASP A 56 -10.85 10.50 3.25
C ASP A 56 -10.15 9.73 4.38
N LYS A 57 -10.82 8.74 4.96
CA LYS A 57 -10.24 7.86 6.01
C LYS A 57 -9.55 6.63 5.43
N ALA A 58 -9.89 6.22 4.20
CA ALA A 58 -9.25 5.12 3.50
C ALA A 58 -7.96 5.58 2.78
N ILE A 59 -7.06 6.21 3.55
CA ILE A 59 -5.76 6.71 3.10
C ILE A 59 -4.64 5.85 3.70
N ARG A 60 -3.50 5.82 3.01
CA ARG A 60 -2.33 5.07 3.45
C ARG A 60 -1.06 5.92 3.41
N PRO A 61 -0.13 5.74 4.36
CA PRO A 61 1.15 6.42 4.31
C PRO A 61 1.98 5.92 3.11
N PRO A 62 2.98 6.69 2.64
CA PRO A 62 3.90 6.24 1.58
C PRO A 62 4.68 4.98 1.92
N LEU A 63 5.04 4.83 3.20
CA LEU A 63 5.62 3.63 3.80
C LEU A 63 4.73 3.23 5.00
N ALA A 64 4.45 1.93 5.14
CA ALA A 64 3.61 1.37 6.18
C ALA A 64 4.08 1.78 7.58
N ARG A 65 3.13 2.20 8.42
CA ARG A 65 3.37 2.61 9.81
C ARG A 65 2.44 1.82 10.72
N GLY A 66 3.01 1.13 11.72
CA GLY A 66 2.27 0.33 12.69
C GLY A 66 1.70 -0.99 12.18
N LYS A 67 1.13 -1.02 10.97
CA LYS A 67 0.62 -2.25 10.31
C LYS A 67 0.82 -2.23 8.80
N VAL A 68 0.90 -3.41 8.22
CA VAL A 68 0.88 -3.66 6.76
C VAL A 68 -0.49 -4.20 6.38
N GLN A 69 -1.01 -3.79 5.22
CA GLN A 69 -2.41 -4.04 4.84
C GLN A 69 -2.57 -4.90 3.58
N PHE A 70 -1.47 -5.28 2.92
CA PHE A 70 -1.46 -6.21 1.79
C PHE A 70 -0.04 -6.76 1.53
N VAL A 71 0.04 -7.88 0.83
CA VAL A 71 1.33 -8.40 0.35
C VAL A 71 1.93 -7.41 -0.66
N GLY A 72 3.14 -6.95 -0.40
CA GLY A 72 3.80 -5.93 -1.21
C GLY A 72 3.71 -4.50 -0.66
N ASP A 73 3.06 -4.29 0.49
CA ASP A 73 2.97 -2.99 1.15
C ASP A 73 4.37 -2.43 1.44
N PRO A 74 4.76 -1.23 0.95
CA PRO A 74 6.10 -0.68 1.16
C PRO A 74 6.37 -0.37 2.63
N ILE A 75 7.54 -0.69 3.15
CA ILE A 75 7.90 -0.50 4.58
C ILE A 75 9.12 0.39 4.73
N VAL A 76 10.16 0.15 3.92
CA VAL A 76 11.42 0.89 3.94
C VAL A 76 11.81 1.25 2.51
N ALA A 77 12.36 2.45 2.30
CA ALA A 77 12.96 2.86 1.05
C ALA A 77 14.48 2.93 1.18
N ILE A 78 15.19 2.15 0.36
CA ILE A 78 16.65 2.13 0.28
C ILE A 78 17.07 2.97 -0.94
N VAL A 79 17.95 3.95 -0.73
CA VAL A 79 18.51 4.80 -1.79
C VAL A 79 20.00 4.50 -1.92
N ALA A 80 20.45 4.08 -3.10
CA ALA A 80 21.86 3.73 -3.34
C ALA A 80 22.38 4.24 -4.70
N ASN A 81 23.71 4.31 -4.84
CA ASN A 81 24.39 4.74 -6.06
C ASN A 81 24.17 3.79 -7.26
N THR A 82 23.77 2.54 -7.00
CA THR A 82 23.45 1.57 -8.04
C THR A 82 22.20 0.78 -7.67
N LYS A 83 21.46 0.30 -8.67
CA LYS A 83 20.31 -0.58 -8.45
C LYS A 83 20.73 -1.85 -7.68
N LEU A 84 21.88 -2.43 -8.02
CA LEU A 84 22.35 -3.67 -7.38
C LEU A 84 22.57 -3.46 -5.89
N ALA A 85 23.30 -2.41 -5.50
CA ALA A 85 23.53 -2.09 -4.10
C ALA A 85 22.23 -1.81 -3.32
N ALA A 86 21.25 -1.15 -3.95
CA ALA A 86 19.94 -0.93 -3.32
C ALA A 86 19.15 -2.23 -3.12
N VAL A 87 19.27 -3.19 -4.04
CA VAL A 87 18.65 -4.52 -3.91
C VAL A 87 19.34 -5.33 -2.82
N ASP A 88 20.67 -5.43 -2.85
CA ASP A 88 21.44 -6.21 -1.87
C ASP A 88 21.25 -5.66 -0.45
N ALA A 89 21.21 -4.33 -0.28
CA ALA A 89 20.95 -3.72 1.02
C ALA A 89 19.51 -3.90 1.50
N ALA A 90 18.53 -4.04 0.59
CA ALA A 90 17.14 -4.29 0.97
C ALA A 90 16.97 -5.67 1.64
N ASP A 91 17.79 -6.66 1.25
CA ASP A 91 17.79 -8.00 1.84
C ASP A 91 18.38 -8.04 3.27
N LEU A 92 19.08 -6.98 3.69
CA LEU A 92 19.64 -6.82 5.04
C LEU A 92 18.68 -6.14 6.03
N VAL A 93 17.47 -5.77 5.59
CA VAL A 93 16.46 -5.18 6.46
C VAL A 93 15.66 -6.29 7.13
N GLU A 94 15.68 -6.29 8.47
CA GLU A 94 14.90 -7.23 9.27
C GLU A 94 13.62 -6.55 9.74
N VAL A 95 12.48 -7.22 9.55
CA VAL A 95 11.17 -6.74 10.01
C VAL A 95 10.50 -7.83 10.83
N GLU A 96 10.13 -7.49 12.05
CA GLU A 96 9.37 -8.35 12.95
C GLU A 96 7.88 -8.04 12.85
N TYR A 97 7.08 -9.10 12.71
CA TYR A 97 5.64 -8.99 12.52
C TYR A 97 4.86 -9.76 13.59
N GLU A 98 3.72 -9.20 13.99
CA GLU A 98 2.63 -9.93 14.61
C GLU A 98 1.55 -10.14 13.54
N ALA A 99 1.42 -11.37 13.03
CA ALA A 99 0.47 -11.67 11.96
C ALA A 99 -0.97 -11.47 12.43
N LEU A 100 -1.79 -10.85 11.56
CA LEU A 100 -3.22 -10.67 11.75
C LEU A 100 -3.97 -11.46 10.68
N GLU A 101 -5.22 -11.83 10.97
CA GLU A 101 -6.05 -12.53 10.00
C GLU A 101 -6.37 -11.59 8.82
N PRO A 102 -6.07 -11.99 7.57
CA PRO A 102 -6.36 -11.16 6.42
C PRO A 102 -7.82 -11.31 5.96
N LEU A 103 -8.49 -10.19 5.71
CA LEU A 103 -9.80 -10.16 5.05
C LEU A 103 -9.62 -10.16 3.53
N ILE A 104 -9.83 -11.32 2.90
CA ILE A 104 -9.64 -11.53 1.45
C ILE A 104 -10.95 -11.52 0.64
N ASN A 105 -12.08 -11.38 1.31
CA ASN A 105 -13.42 -11.37 0.73
C ASN A 105 -14.15 -10.08 1.18
N ALA A 106 -14.83 -9.43 0.22
CA ALA A 106 -15.51 -8.17 0.48
C ALA A 106 -16.75 -8.32 1.38
N GLU A 107 -17.52 -9.41 1.22
CA GLU A 107 -18.66 -9.70 2.08
C GLU A 107 -18.23 -10.05 3.51
N ASP A 108 -17.15 -10.82 3.68
CA ASP A 108 -16.61 -11.12 5.01
C ASP A 108 -16.11 -9.85 5.70
N ALA A 109 -15.49 -8.93 4.96
CA ALA A 109 -15.05 -7.64 5.49
C ALA A 109 -16.19 -6.75 5.99
N LEU A 110 -17.42 -6.94 5.49
CA LEU A 110 -18.62 -6.21 5.92
C LEU A 110 -19.38 -6.92 7.05
N SER A 111 -18.92 -8.10 7.47
CA SER A 111 -19.57 -8.85 8.55
C SER A 111 -19.37 -8.18 9.90
N GLU A 112 -20.32 -8.38 10.81
CA GLU A 112 -20.24 -7.87 12.18
C GLU A 112 -18.99 -8.45 12.89
N GLY A 113 -18.20 -7.60 13.51
CA GLY A 113 -16.97 -7.99 14.20
C GLY A 113 -15.75 -8.20 13.29
N ALA A 114 -15.87 -7.98 11.98
CA ALA A 114 -14.71 -7.95 11.09
C ALA A 114 -13.73 -6.86 11.53
N GLU A 115 -12.42 -7.17 11.50
CA GLU A 115 -11.41 -6.19 11.88
C GLU A 115 -11.41 -5.02 10.90
N THR A 116 -11.52 -3.81 11.44
CA THR A 116 -11.47 -2.59 10.63
C THR A 116 -10.06 -2.36 10.11
N LEU A 117 -9.92 -2.29 8.79
CA LEU A 117 -8.62 -2.10 8.15
C LEU A 117 -8.07 -0.68 8.34
N TYR A 118 -8.93 0.34 8.23
CA TYR A 118 -8.55 1.76 8.31
C TYR A 118 -9.04 2.41 9.60
N ASP A 119 -8.11 2.98 10.36
CA ASP A 119 -8.43 3.62 11.63
C ASP A 119 -9.41 4.78 11.41
N GLY A 120 -10.46 4.85 12.24
CA GLY A 120 -11.51 5.86 12.15
C GLY A 120 -12.61 5.59 11.11
N LEU A 121 -12.51 4.53 10.30
CA LEU A 121 -13.62 4.02 9.52
C LEU A 121 -14.54 3.16 10.41
N ASP A 122 -15.85 3.29 10.24
CA ASP A 122 -16.83 2.43 10.93
C ASP A 122 -17.08 1.19 10.06
N GLY A 123 -16.45 0.06 10.41
CA GLY A 123 -16.36 -1.13 9.58
C GLY A 123 -15.45 -0.97 8.35
N ASN A 124 -15.64 -1.80 7.33
CA ASN A 124 -14.79 -1.83 6.13
C ASN A 124 -15.48 -1.30 4.85
N LEU A 125 -16.62 -0.62 4.96
CA LEU A 125 -17.27 -0.01 3.80
C LEU A 125 -16.56 1.28 3.41
N ALA A 126 -15.64 1.20 2.44
CA ALA A 126 -14.93 2.38 1.94
C ALA A 126 -15.87 3.34 1.20
N GLY A 127 -16.86 2.83 0.46
CA GLY A 127 -17.86 3.66 -0.23
C GLY A 127 -18.75 2.84 -1.16
N GLY A 128 -19.87 3.43 -1.58
CA GLY A 128 -20.82 2.80 -2.49
C GLY A 128 -21.94 3.75 -2.88
N PHE A 129 -22.53 3.50 -4.04
CA PHE A 129 -23.69 4.23 -4.54
C PHE A 129 -24.80 3.22 -4.80
N ARG A 130 -25.99 3.53 -4.33
CA ARG A 130 -27.20 2.75 -4.60
C ARG A 130 -28.31 3.72 -4.97
N ASP A 131 -28.82 3.59 -6.17
CA ASP A 131 -30.00 4.33 -6.59
C ASP A 131 -31.22 3.84 -5.81
N ASP A 132 -32.04 4.78 -5.36
CA ASP A 132 -33.35 4.49 -4.83
C ASP A 132 -34.32 4.32 -6.00
N LEU A 133 -34.78 3.08 -6.20
CA LEU A 133 -35.71 2.72 -7.26
C LEU A 133 -37.18 2.80 -6.79
N GLY A 134 -37.42 3.17 -5.52
CA GLY A 134 -38.73 3.12 -4.89
C GLY A 134 -39.13 1.71 -4.42
N GLU A 135 -40.14 1.65 -3.54
CA GLU A 135 -40.76 0.39 -3.14
C GLU A 135 -41.52 -0.24 -4.32
N GLY A 136 -41.55 -1.57 -4.36
CA GLY A 136 -42.35 -2.29 -5.34
C GLY A 136 -41.88 -2.20 -6.79
N ALA A 137 -40.64 -1.76 -7.05
CA ALA A 137 -40.10 -1.60 -8.42
C ALA A 137 -40.17 -2.87 -9.30
N LEU A 138 -40.42 -4.04 -8.71
CA LEU A 138 -40.57 -5.32 -9.41
C LEU A 138 -41.94 -6.00 -9.17
N GLU A 139 -42.88 -5.37 -8.45
CA GLU A 139 -44.14 -6.01 -8.00
C GLU A 139 -45.08 -6.41 -9.15
N ASP A 140 -45.19 -5.56 -10.17
CA ASP A 140 -46.05 -5.80 -11.34
C ASP A 140 -45.35 -6.59 -12.47
N ALA A 141 -44.15 -7.13 -12.23
CA ALA A 141 -43.40 -7.83 -13.26
C ALA A 141 -43.97 -9.23 -13.53
N ASP A 142 -44.29 -9.53 -14.79
CA ASP A 142 -44.73 -10.88 -15.21
C ASP A 142 -43.66 -11.95 -14.93
N VAL A 143 -42.38 -11.58 -15.00
CA VAL A 143 -41.23 -12.46 -14.76
C VAL A 143 -40.11 -11.68 -14.09
N VAL A 144 -39.56 -12.23 -13.00
CA VAL A 144 -38.37 -11.70 -12.32
C VAL A 144 -37.23 -12.70 -12.43
N PHE A 145 -36.09 -12.27 -12.97
CA PHE A 145 -34.86 -13.05 -13.00
C PHE A 145 -33.80 -12.44 -12.08
N ARG A 146 -33.07 -13.30 -11.36
CA ARG A 146 -31.96 -12.90 -10.48
C ARG A 146 -30.72 -13.70 -10.83
N ALA A 147 -29.60 -13.01 -11.00
CA ALA A 147 -28.29 -13.62 -11.17
C ALA A 147 -27.25 -12.93 -10.29
N ARG A 148 -26.26 -13.71 -9.82
CA ARG A 148 -25.04 -13.19 -9.23
C ARG A 148 -23.94 -13.26 -10.28
N LEU A 149 -23.43 -12.09 -10.67
CA LEU A 149 -22.35 -11.94 -11.65
C LEU A 149 -21.11 -11.48 -10.89
N ILE A 150 -20.01 -12.22 -11.02
CA ILE A 150 -18.72 -11.86 -10.41
C ILE A 150 -17.81 -11.37 -11.53
N ASN A 151 -17.41 -10.10 -11.48
CA ASN A 151 -16.34 -9.59 -12.31
C ASN A 151 -15.03 -9.76 -11.53
N GLN A 152 -14.20 -10.73 -11.96
CA GLN A 152 -12.96 -11.07 -11.28
C GLN A 152 -11.93 -9.93 -11.32
N ARG A 153 -11.05 -9.90 -10.31
CA ARG A 153 -9.90 -8.99 -10.31
C ARG A 153 -8.94 -9.37 -11.44
N VAL A 154 -8.62 -8.41 -12.30
CA VAL A 154 -7.63 -8.54 -13.38
C VAL A 154 -6.59 -7.44 -13.28
N ALA A 155 -5.37 -7.70 -13.76
CA ALA A 155 -4.32 -6.71 -13.89
C ALA A 155 -4.16 -6.28 -15.36
N VAL A 156 -3.88 -4.99 -15.60
CA VAL A 156 -3.66 -4.45 -16.94
C VAL A 156 -2.39 -5.01 -17.59
N ALA A 157 -1.38 -5.37 -16.77
CA ALA A 157 -0.13 -6.01 -17.18
C ALA A 157 0.57 -5.36 -18.41
N PRO A 158 0.91 -4.07 -18.35
CA PRO A 158 1.67 -3.43 -19.43
C PRO A 158 3.06 -4.07 -19.57
N MET A 159 3.57 -4.12 -20.81
CA MET A 159 4.89 -4.66 -21.11
C MET A 159 6.03 -3.80 -20.52
N GLU A 160 5.79 -2.48 -20.40
CA GLU A 160 6.67 -1.56 -19.69
C GLU A 160 6.18 -1.41 -18.25
N GLY A 161 7.06 -1.68 -17.28
CA GLY A 161 6.74 -1.49 -15.87
C GLY A 161 6.72 -0.01 -15.46
N ASN A 162 6.08 0.29 -14.34
CA ASN A 162 6.07 1.64 -13.78
C ASN A 162 7.50 2.12 -13.48
N ALA A 163 7.85 3.30 -13.98
CA ALA A 163 9.12 3.95 -13.73
C ALA A 163 8.93 5.45 -13.45
N ILE A 164 9.74 5.98 -12.54
CA ILE A 164 9.77 7.41 -12.20
C ILE A 164 11.23 7.84 -12.17
N LEU A 165 11.53 8.97 -12.81
CA LEU A 165 12.77 9.71 -12.65
C LEU A 165 12.44 11.06 -12.03
N SER A 166 12.99 11.33 -10.85
CA SER A 166 12.90 12.63 -10.20
C SER A 166 14.25 13.33 -10.27
N ILE A 167 14.28 14.55 -10.80
CA ILE A 167 15.45 15.43 -10.78
C ILE A 167 15.07 16.60 -9.86
N PRO A 168 15.46 16.58 -8.58
CA PRO A 168 15.12 17.65 -7.66
C PRO A 168 15.78 18.95 -8.12
N SER A 169 14.98 19.99 -8.37
CA SER A 169 15.47 21.35 -8.63
C SER A 169 15.53 22.13 -7.32
N GLY A 170 16.70 22.26 -6.71
CA GLY A 170 16.89 23.01 -5.45
C GLY A 170 18.08 22.51 -4.62
N SER A 171 18.46 23.25 -3.58
CA SER A 171 19.46 22.77 -2.60
C SER A 171 18.96 21.47 -1.97
N VAL A 172 19.76 20.40 -2.07
CA VAL A 172 19.48 19.12 -1.42
C VAL A 172 19.45 19.35 0.09
N THR A 173 18.27 19.54 0.66
CA THR A 173 18.10 19.45 2.11
C THR A 173 18.19 17.97 2.44
N ARG A 174 19.30 17.55 3.07
CA ARG A 174 19.30 16.25 3.75
C ARG A 174 18.24 16.34 4.84
N LEU A 175 17.24 15.46 4.78
CA LEU A 175 16.41 15.19 5.96
C LEU A 175 17.37 14.73 7.08
N PRO A 176 17.20 15.24 8.31
CA PRO A 176 18.15 15.10 9.41
C PRO A 176 18.46 13.65 9.77
#